data_AF-A0A7J7R0F5-F1
#
_entry.id   AF-A0A7J7R0F5-F1
#
_cell.length_a   1.000
_cell.length_b   1.000
_cell.length_c   1.000
_cell.angle_alpha   90.00
_cell.angle_beta   90.00
_cell.angle_gamma   90.00
#
_symmetry.space_group_name_H-M   'P 1'
#
loop_
_entity.id
_entity.type
_entity.pdbx_description
1 polymer ?
#
loop_
_entity_poly.entity_id
_entity_poly.type
_entity_poly.pdbx_seq_one_letter_code
_entity_poly.pdbx_strand_id
1 'polypeptide(L)'
;MDVGGLSDPYVKVHLLQGGKKMRKKKTTIKKNTLNPYYNEAFSFEVPCDLVQKVQVELTVLDYDKLGKNEAIGRVAVGAAVGGAGLRHWADMLANPRRPIAQWHSLRPPDRVRPLPVP
;
A
#
# COMPACT_ATOMS: atom_id res chain seq x y z
N MET A 1 13.80 10.74 -8.34
CA MET A 1 14.30 9.73 -9.29
C MET A 1 15.78 9.97 -9.48
N ASP A 2 16.59 9.01 -9.07
CA ASP A 2 18.05 9.10 -9.09
C ASP A 2 18.62 9.26 -10.50
N VAL A 3 19.76 9.97 -10.58
CA VAL A 3 20.52 10.21 -11.81
C VAL A 3 21.15 8.88 -12.25
N GLY A 4 20.42 8.12 -13.07
CA GLY A 4 20.83 6.79 -13.54
C GLY A 4 19.69 5.92 -14.07
N GLY A 5 18.42 6.34 -13.88
CA GLY A 5 17.25 5.63 -14.42
C GLY A 5 16.84 4.37 -13.64
N LEU A 6 17.52 4.07 -12.53
CA LEU A 6 17.16 3.03 -11.58
C LEU A 6 16.68 3.66 -10.27
N SER A 7 15.95 2.89 -9.48
CA SER A 7 15.45 3.28 -8.16
C SER A 7 15.94 2.32 -7.08
N ASP A 8 15.85 2.76 -5.82
CA ASP A 8 16.04 1.95 -4.62
C ASP A 8 14.68 1.68 -3.94
N PRO A 9 13.76 0.91 -4.56
CA PRO A 9 12.39 0.84 -4.11
C PRO A 9 12.22 0.12 -2.76
N TYR A 10 11.25 0.60 -1.98
CA TYR A 10 10.69 -0.07 -0.83
C TYR A 10 9.19 0.22 -0.70
N VAL A 11 8.47 -0.62 0.04
CA VAL A 11 7.03 -0.48 0.24
C VAL A 11 6.72 -0.08 1.68
N LYS A 12 5.97 1.00 1.88
CA LYS A 12 5.29 1.30 3.15
C LYS A 12 3.91 0.67 3.14
N VAL A 13 3.58 -0.04 4.20
CA VAL A 13 2.27 -0.66 4.42
C VAL A 13 1.60 0.03 5.60
N HIS A 14 0.50 0.73 5.36
CA HIS A 14 -0.29 1.40 6.39
C HIS A 14 -1.62 0.70 6.58
N LEU A 15 -1.97 0.41 7.82
CA LEU A 15 -3.35 0.09 8.20
C LEU A 15 -4.06 1.40 8.52
N LEU A 16 -5.19 1.67 7.88
CA LEU A 16 -6.01 2.85 8.12
C LEU A 16 -7.40 2.46 8.61
N GLN A 17 -7.99 3.31 9.44
CA GLN A 17 -9.38 3.23 9.88
C GLN A 17 -9.99 4.63 9.76
N GLY A 18 -11.10 4.77 9.01
CA GLY A 18 -11.72 6.10 8.78
C GLY A 18 -10.76 7.14 8.19
N GLY A 19 -9.82 6.73 7.34
CA GLY A 19 -8.81 7.61 6.75
C GLY A 19 -7.61 7.94 7.65
N LYS A 20 -7.65 7.58 8.94
CA LYS A 20 -6.54 7.78 9.88
C LYS A 20 -5.56 6.61 9.82
N LYS A 21 -4.26 6.90 9.73
CA LYS A 21 -3.18 5.88 9.78
C LYS A 21 -3.03 5.37 11.21
N MET A 22 -3.26 4.07 11.40
CA MET A 22 -3.24 3.40 12.70
C MET A 22 -1.91 2.71 12.97
N ARG A 23 -1.42 1.94 11.99
CA ARG A 23 -0.16 1.19 12.07
C ARG A 23 0.61 1.34 10.77
N LYS A 24 1.93 1.23 10.85
CA LYS A 24 2.84 1.36 9.71
C LYS A 24 3.91 0.28 9.80
N LYS A 25 4.16 -0.40 8.68
CA LYS A 25 5.29 -1.29 8.47
C LYS A 25 6.00 -0.92 7.16
N LYS A 26 7.23 -1.41 6.96
CA LYS A 26 7.99 -1.18 5.73
C LYS A 26 8.77 -2.43 5.36
N THR A 27 8.99 -2.62 4.06
CA THR A 27 9.89 -3.66 3.56
C THR A 27 11.35 -3.26 3.72
N THR A 28 12.24 -4.20 3.43
CA THR A 28 13.62 -3.89 3.06
C THR A 28 13.67 -3.03 1.80
N ILE A 29 14.75 -2.26 1.65
CA ILE A 29 15.06 -1.49 0.44
C ILE A 29 15.78 -2.42 -0.54
N LYS A 30 15.31 -2.47 -1.78
CA LYS A 30 16.00 -3.19 -2.87
C LYS A 30 16.76 -2.18 -3.69
N LYS A 31 18.07 -2.36 -3.85
CA LYS A 31 18.92 -1.36 -4.50
C LYS A 31 18.91 -1.51 -6.02
N ASN A 32 18.99 -0.39 -6.73
CA ASN A 32 19.22 -0.30 -8.17
C ASN A 32 18.29 -1.22 -9.01
N THR A 33 16.98 -1.20 -8.76
CA THR A 33 16.02 -2.04 -9.46
C THR A 33 14.67 -1.36 -9.66
N LEU A 34 14.07 -1.57 -10.83
CA LEU A 34 12.68 -1.20 -11.12
C LEU A 34 11.70 -2.36 -10.92
N ASN A 35 12.22 -3.58 -10.72
CA ASN A 35 11.44 -4.81 -10.56
C ASN A 35 11.83 -5.53 -9.26
N PRO A 36 11.59 -4.92 -8.08
CA PRO A 36 11.99 -5.50 -6.81
C PRO A 36 11.18 -6.75 -6.45
N TYR A 37 11.88 -7.77 -5.93
CA TYR A 37 11.25 -8.94 -5.30
C TYR A 37 11.42 -8.87 -3.78
N TYR A 38 10.31 -8.76 -3.04
CA TYR A 38 10.33 -8.61 -1.59
C TYR A 38 10.13 -9.94 -0.85
N ASN A 39 9.01 -10.63 -1.11
CA ASN A 39 8.57 -11.81 -0.35
C ASN A 39 8.63 -11.62 1.18
N GLU A 40 8.21 -10.43 1.64
CA GLU A 40 8.15 -10.06 3.06
C GLU A 40 6.70 -10.07 3.53
N ALA A 41 6.44 -10.74 4.66
CA ALA A 41 5.10 -10.85 5.22
C ALA A 41 4.90 -9.88 6.40
N PHE A 42 3.72 -9.27 6.47
CA PHE A 42 3.33 -8.35 7.53
C PHE A 42 1.98 -8.75 8.13
N SER A 43 1.93 -8.89 9.45
CA SER A 43 0.68 -9.14 10.18
C SER A 43 0.18 -7.88 10.88
N PHE A 44 -1.13 -7.67 10.85
CA PHE A 44 -1.83 -6.66 11.66
C PHE A 44 -2.92 -7.37 12.47
N GLU A 45 -3.03 -7.04 13.75
CA GLU A 45 -4.15 -7.49 14.57
C GLU A 45 -5.34 -6.56 14.35
N VAL A 46 -6.43 -7.12 13.83
CA VAL A 46 -7.67 -6.39 13.55
C VAL A 46 -8.84 -7.18 14.14
N PRO A 47 -9.57 -6.60 15.10
CA PRO A 47 -10.82 -7.18 15.58
C PRO A 47 -11.82 -7.44 14.44
N CYS A 48 -12.57 -8.54 14.54
CA CYS A 48 -13.48 -8.97 13.47
C CYS A 48 -14.54 -7.89 13.12
N ASP A 49 -15.05 -7.19 14.13
CA ASP A 49 -16.02 -6.09 14.00
C ASP A 49 -15.43 -4.83 13.33
N LEU A 50 -14.10 -4.73 13.27
CA LEU A 50 -13.39 -3.63 12.62
C LEU A 50 -12.88 -3.98 11.22
N VAL A 51 -12.91 -5.25 10.79
CA VAL A 51 -12.34 -5.66 9.50
C VAL A 51 -12.99 -4.95 8.30
N GLN A 52 -14.28 -4.64 8.39
CA GLN A 52 -15.01 -3.89 7.35
C GLN A 52 -14.78 -2.37 7.43
N LYS A 53 -14.15 -1.88 8.49
CA LYS A 53 -13.91 -0.44 8.75
C LYS A 53 -12.46 -0.04 8.51
N VAL A 54 -11.61 -1.00 8.16
CA VAL A 54 -10.19 -0.77 7.87
C VAL A 54 -9.89 -0.91 6.39
N GLN A 55 -8.75 -0.34 6.00
CA GLN A 55 -8.13 -0.53 4.70
C GLN A 55 -6.61 -0.60 4.88
N VAL A 56 -5.94 -1.31 3.98
CA VAL A 56 -4.49 -1.37 3.90
C VAL A 56 -4.04 -0.57 2.69
N GLU A 57 -3.26 0.48 2.92
CA GLU A 57 -2.60 1.27 1.87
C GLU A 57 -1.17 0.79 1.72
N LEU A 58 -0.78 0.45 0.49
CA LEU A 58 0.59 0.17 0.11
C LEU A 58 1.10 1.34 -0.72
N THR A 59 2.23 1.92 -0.32
CA THR A 59 2.91 2.99 -1.06
C THR A 59 4.29 2.48 -1.46
N VAL A 60 4.59 2.47 -2.74
CA VAL A 60 5.93 2.21 -3.26
C VAL A 60 6.68 3.54 -3.28
N LEU A 61 7.87 3.56 -2.70
CA LEU A 61 8.72 4.74 -2.64
C LEU A 61 10.10 4.40 -3.17
N ASP A 62 10.74 5.40 -3.77
CA ASP A 62 12.17 5.42 -4.04
C ASP A 62 12.90 5.88 -2.77
N TYR A 63 14.01 5.23 -2.44
CA TYR A 63 14.83 5.61 -1.29
C TYR A 63 16.02 6.44 -1.74
N ASP A 64 16.05 7.71 -1.36
CA ASP A 64 17.16 8.60 -1.65
C ASP A 64 18.06 8.74 -0.42
N LYS A 65 19.35 8.39 -0.53
CA LYS A 65 20.31 8.48 0.60
C LYS A 65 20.56 9.91 1.07
N LEU A 66 20.60 10.85 0.12
CA LEU A 66 20.96 12.25 0.35
C LEU A 66 19.76 13.19 0.21
N GLY A 67 18.63 12.67 -0.28
CA GLY A 67 17.43 13.43 -0.63
C GLY A 67 16.20 13.00 0.16
N LYS A 68 15.03 13.47 -0.29
CA LYS A 68 13.74 13.07 0.26
C LYS A 68 13.18 11.93 -0.58
N ASN A 69 12.97 10.79 0.06
CA ASN A 69 12.28 9.64 -0.53
C ASN A 69 11.03 10.07 -1.33
N GLU A 70 11.02 9.73 -2.61
CA GLU A 70 9.94 10.03 -3.54
C GLU A 70 8.90 8.92 -3.55
N ALA A 71 7.61 9.26 -3.59
CA ALA A 71 6.56 8.26 -3.75
C ALA A 71 6.38 7.94 -5.24
N ILE A 72 6.58 6.69 -5.64
CA ILE A 72 6.38 6.23 -7.02
C ILE A 72 4.88 6.04 -7.27
N GLY A 73 4.18 5.44 -6.32
CA GLY A 73 2.73 5.23 -6.44
C GLY A 73 2.13 4.53 -5.23
N ARG A 74 0.80 4.48 -5.21
CA ARG A 74 0.03 3.90 -4.11
C ARG A 74 -1.12 3.02 -4.60
N VAL A 75 -1.52 2.09 -3.75
CA VAL A 75 -2.75 1.30 -3.89
C VAL A 75 -3.36 1.10 -2.50
N ALA A 76 -4.67 0.89 -2.45
CA ALA A 76 -5.34 0.48 -1.23
C ALA A 76 -6.19 -0.78 -1.48
N VAL A 77 -6.35 -1.60 -0.45
CA VAL A 77 -7.28 -2.72 -0.37
C VAL A 77 -8.12 -2.58 0.89
N GLY A 78 -9.42 -2.79 0.82
CA GLY A 78 -10.34 -2.53 1.94
C GLY A 78 -11.77 -2.39 1.47
N ALA A 79 -12.72 -2.49 2.41
CA ALA A 79 -14.14 -2.42 2.10
C ALA A 79 -14.59 -1.05 1.56
N ALA A 80 -13.90 0.03 1.95
CA ALA A 80 -14.18 1.38 1.47
C ALA A 80 -13.44 1.74 0.16
N VAL A 81 -12.66 0.80 -0.40
CA VAL A 81 -11.95 0.99 -1.67
C VAL A 81 -12.84 0.51 -2.81
N GLY A 82 -12.71 1.08 -4.01
CA GLY A 82 -13.40 0.61 -5.22
C GLY A 82 -12.55 -0.30 -6.11
N GLY A 83 -13.19 -0.95 -7.09
CA GLY A 83 -12.51 -1.70 -8.15
C GLY A 83 -11.70 -2.90 -7.64
N ALA A 84 -10.50 -3.10 -8.17
CA ALA A 84 -9.65 -4.26 -7.85
C ALA A 84 -9.29 -4.37 -6.36
N GLY A 85 -9.20 -3.25 -5.66
CA GLY A 85 -8.92 -3.20 -4.22
C GLY A 85 -10.06 -3.77 -3.37
N LEU A 86 -11.31 -3.53 -3.78
CA LEU A 86 -12.50 -4.11 -3.16
C LEU A 86 -12.57 -5.61 -3.41
N ARG A 87 -12.38 -6.02 -4.68
CA ARG A 87 -12.47 -7.43 -5.07
C ARG A 87 -11.46 -8.28 -4.31
N HIS A 88 -10.21 -7.83 -4.23
CA HIS A 88 -9.17 -8.52 -3.47
C HIS A 88 -9.53 -8.64 -1.98
N TRP A 89 -10.11 -7.59 -1.40
CA TRP A 89 -10.56 -7.60 0.00
C TRP A 89 -11.72 -8.57 0.22
N ALA A 90 -12.70 -8.58 -0.68
CA ALA A 90 -13.84 -9.50 -0.63
C ALA A 90 -13.39 -10.96 -0.78
N ASP A 91 -12.49 -11.24 -1.72
CA ASP A 91 -11.93 -12.59 -1.94
C ASP A 91 -11.17 -13.08 -0.69
N MET A 92 -10.40 -12.21 -0.04
CA MET A 92 -9.71 -12.52 1.22
C MET A 92 -10.71 -12.89 2.34
N LEU A 93 -11.80 -12.14 2.48
CA LEU A 93 -12.82 -12.39 3.49
C LEU A 93 -13.63 -13.66 3.20
N ALA A 94 -13.91 -13.94 1.94
CA ALA A 94 -14.63 -15.15 1.51
C ALA A 94 -13.79 -16.42 1.67
N ASN A 95 -12.45 -16.30 1.75
CA ASN A 95 -11.51 -17.41 1.84
C ASN A 95 -10.66 -17.34 3.12
N PRO A 96 -11.26 -17.53 4.31
CA PRO A 96 -10.54 -17.42 5.57
C PRO A 96 -9.37 -18.41 5.63
N ARG A 97 -8.24 -17.95 6.19
CA ARG A 97 -6.98 -18.71 6.32
C ARG A 97 -6.31 -19.11 5.00
N ARG A 98 -6.80 -18.62 3.85
CA ARG A 98 -6.13 -18.79 2.56
C ARG A 98 -5.56 -17.45 2.10
N PRO A 99 -4.25 -17.36 1.81
CA PRO A 99 -3.69 -16.15 1.23
C PRO A 99 -4.19 -15.98 -0.20
N ILE A 100 -4.64 -14.77 -0.52
CA ILE A 100 -5.01 -14.37 -1.88
C ILE A 100 -3.90 -13.48 -2.43
N ALA A 101 -3.35 -13.85 -3.59
CA ALA A 101 -2.35 -13.05 -4.29
C ALA A 101 -2.99 -12.39 -5.50
N GLN A 102 -2.82 -11.08 -5.65
CA GLN A 102 -3.36 -10.34 -6.79
C GLN A 102 -2.43 -9.17 -7.17
N TRP A 103 -2.24 -8.97 -8.47
CA TRP A 103 -1.60 -7.77 -9.00
C TRP A 103 -2.52 -6.55 -8.89
N HIS A 104 -1.92 -5.37 -8.68
CA HIS A 104 -2.61 -4.09 -8.67
C HIS A 104 -1.79 -3.04 -9.43
N SER A 105 -2.44 -2.25 -10.27
CA SER A 105 -1.82 -1.09 -10.90
C SER A 105 -1.64 0.02 -9.88
N LEU A 106 -0.42 0.55 -9.76
CA LEU A 106 -0.15 1.70 -8.91
C LEU A 106 -0.92 2.92 -9.42
N ARG A 107 -1.48 3.69 -8.48
CA ARG A 107 -2.06 5.00 -8.75
C ARG A 107 -1.07 6.09 -8.37
N PRO A 108 -1.18 7.28 -8.98
CA PRO A 108 -0.36 8.43 -8.59
C PRO A 108 -0.42 8.67 -7.08
N PRO A 109 0.71 9.07 -6.46
CA PRO A 109 0.81 9.27 -5.03
C PRO A 109 -0.08 10.41 -4.51
N ASP A 110 -0.53 11.32 -5.39
CA ASP A 110 -1.43 12.43 -5.08
C ASP A 110 -2.62 12.50 -6.05
N ARG A 111 -3.80 12.12 -5.54
CA ARG A 111 -4.97 12.98 -5.68
C ARG A 111 -5.39 13.36 -4.28
N VAL A 112 -5.09 14.58 -3.89
CA VAL A 112 -5.89 15.31 -2.89
C VAL A 112 -7.32 15.22 -3.43
N ARG A 113 -8.20 14.46 -2.78
CA ARG A 113 -9.62 14.67 -3.03
C ARG A 113 -9.84 16.12 -2.57
N PRO A 114 -10.23 17.07 -3.43
CA PRO A 114 -10.58 18.39 -2.95
C PRO A 114 -11.61 18.18 -1.85
N LEU A 115 -11.41 18.82 -0.70
CA LEU A 115 -12.50 18.92 0.27
C LEU A 115 -13.70 19.47 -0.49
N PRO A 116 -14.91 18.92 -0.31
CA PRO A 116 -16.10 19.61 -0.80
C PRO A 116 -16.04 21.03 -0.22
N VAL A 117 -15.90 22.02 -1.11
CA VAL A 117 -16.06 23.42 -0.73
C VAL A 117 -17.50 23.61 -0.22
N PRO A 118 -17.71 24.37 0.87
CA PRO A 118 -19.03 24.65 1.39
C PRO A 118 -19.92 25.35 0.37
#